data_AF-A0A1W9X9U2-F1
#
_entry.id   AF-A0A1W9X9U2-F1
#
_cell.length_a   1.000
_cell.length_b   1.000
_cell.length_c   1.000
_cell.angle_alpha   90.00
_cell.angle_beta   90.00
_cell.angle_gamma   90.00
#
_symmetry.space_group_name_H-M   'P 1'
#
loop_
_entity.id
_entity.type
_entity.pdbx_description
1 polymer ?
#
loop_
_entity_poly.entity_id
_entity_poly.type
_entity_poly.pdbx_seq_one_letter_code
_entity_poly.pdbx_strand_id
1 'polypeptide(L)' 'MLGKEPGDLRDTVRAKKKPYLPVVLSRREVNAIIRQLESPYDLVVKLLYGCGLRLFECLKLRLHNFDFDAGVLSLWSK' A
#
# COMPACT_ATOMS: atom_id res chain seq x y z
N MET A 1 -36.88 -30.27 -2.65
CA MET A 1 -36.72 -30.17 -4.11
C MET A 1 -36.78 -28.69 -4.48
N LEU A 2 -35.65 -27.99 -4.57
CA LEU A 2 -35.61 -26.62 -5.10
C LEU A 2 -35.22 -26.71 -6.58
N GLY A 3 -36.24 -26.84 -7.43
CA GLY A 3 -36.11 -26.76 -8.88
C GLY A 3 -36.24 -25.32 -9.34
N LYS A 4 -35.12 -24.58 -9.39
CA LYS A 4 -34.99 -23.43 -10.31
C LYS A 4 -33.56 -23.35 -10.83
N GLU A 5 -33.48 -23.56 -12.13
CA GLU A 5 -32.31 -23.40 -12.98
C GLU A 5 -31.88 -21.93 -12.91
N PRO A 6 -30.61 -21.60 -12.60
CA PRO A 6 -30.15 -20.23 -12.71
C PRO A 6 -30.05 -19.88 -14.19
N GLY A 7 -31.13 -19.29 -14.72
CA GLY A 7 -31.16 -18.64 -16.01
C GLY A 7 -30.10 -17.54 -16.10
N ASP A 8 -29.53 -17.43 -17.29
CA ASP A 8 -28.45 -16.54 -17.74
C ASP A 8 -28.36 -15.20 -16.97
N LEU A 9 -27.36 -15.07 -16.09
CA LEU A 9 -27.06 -13.86 -15.30
C LEU A 9 -26.32 -12.79 -16.15
N ARG A 10 -26.77 -12.56 -17.39
CA ARG A 10 -26.15 -11.60 -18.31
C ARG A 10 -26.46 -10.14 -18.01
N ASP A 11 -27.29 -9.86 -17.00
CA ASP A 11 -27.72 -8.50 -16.65
C ASP A 11 -27.61 -8.20 -15.15
N THR A 12 -26.59 -8.76 -14.47
CA THR A 12 -26.24 -8.24 -13.14
C THR A 12 -25.56 -6.88 -13.31
N VAL A 13 -26.32 -5.83 -13.04
CA VAL A 13 -25.81 -4.47 -12.81
C VAL A 13 -24.71 -4.56 -11.75
N ARG A 14 -23.45 -4.61 -12.19
CA ARG A 14 -22.28 -4.65 -11.31
C ARG A 14 -22.37 -3.45 -10.38
N ALA A 15 -22.56 -3.70 -9.08
CA ALA A 15 -22.67 -2.64 -8.08
C ALA A 15 -21.50 -1.65 -8.26
N LYS A 16 -21.81 -0.38 -8.55
CA LYS A 16 -20.80 0.67 -8.71
C LYS A 16 -20.06 0.80 -7.38
N LYS A 17 -18.84 0.28 -7.31
CA LYS A 17 -17.93 0.47 -6.18
C LYS A 17 -17.80 1.98 -5.95
N LYS A 18 -18.26 2.47 -4.79
CA LYS A 18 -18.02 3.86 -4.39
C LYS A 18 -16.51 4.13 -4.49
N PRO A 19 -16.08 5.24 -5.10
CA PRO A 19 -14.67 5.59 -5.13
C PRO A 19 -14.19 5.71 -3.68
N TYR A 20 -13.24 4.87 -3.31
CA TYR A 20 -12.60 4.93 -2.00
C TYR A 20 -11.78 6.22 -1.99
N LEU A 21 -12.25 7.22 -1.25
CA LEU A 21 -11.50 8.45 -1.09
C LEU A 21 -10.24 8.11 -0.29
N PRO A 22 -9.03 8.32 -0.83
CA PRO A 22 -7.82 8.00 -0.10
C PRO A 22 -7.76 8.93 1.11
N VAL A 23 -7.96 8.36 2.30
CA VAL A 23 -7.80 9.08 3.55
C VAL A 23 -6.30 9.32 3.72
N VAL A 24 -5.84 10.52 3.38
CA VAL A 24 -4.44 10.90 3.56
C VAL A 24 -4.22 11.26 5.02
N LEU A 25 -3.27 10.58 5.67
CA LEU A 25 -2.87 10.89 7.04
C LEU A 25 -2.15 12.25 7.06
N SER A 26 -2.48 13.09 8.03
CA SER A 26 -1.76 14.34 8.25
C SER A 26 -0.35 14.09 8.79
N ARG A 27 0.57 15.04 8.59
CA ARG A 27 1.94 14.98 9.13
C ARG A 27 1.98 14.73 10.64
N ARG A 28 0.98 15.23 11.38
CA ARG A 28 0.88 15.07 12.84
C ARG A 28 0.52 13.64 13.21
N GLU A 29 -0.44 13.05 12.52
CA GLU A 29 -0.86 11.66 12.72
C GLU A 29 0.27 10.70 12.37
N VAL A 30 0.95 10.91 11.23
CA VAL A 30 2.10 10.09 10.83
C VAL A 30 3.20 10.12 11.88
N ASN A 31 3.55 11.31 12.39
CA ASN A 31 4.54 11.41 13.47
C ASN A 31 4.09 10.72 14.76
N ALA A 32 2.81 10.82 15.13
CA ALA A 32 2.28 10.14 16.31
C ALA A 32 2.34 8.61 16.16
N ILE A 33 2.08 8.09 14.95
CA ILE A 33 2.19 6.67 14.62
C ILE A 33 3.65 6.21 14.66
N ILE A 34 4.56 6.93 14.00
CA ILE A 34 6.00 6.61 13.97
C ILE A 34 6.58 6.57 15.40
N ARG A 35 6.14 7.46 16.29
CA ARG A 35 6.59 7.46 17.69
C ARG A 35 6.16 6.25 18.51
N GLN A 36 5.11 5.56 18.08
CA GLN A 36 4.62 4.34 18.74
C GLN A 36 5.14 3.06 18.09
N LEU A 37 5.82 3.17 16.95
CA LEU A 37 6.39 2.04 16.23
C LEU A 37 7.81 1.78 16.72
N GLU A 38 8.08 0.52 17.07
CA GLU A 38 9.43 0.05 17.38
C GLU A 38 10.20 -0.29 16.10
N SER A 39 11.54 -0.31 16.20
CA SER A 39 12.40 -0.76 15.11
C SER A 39 12.13 -2.24 14.81
N PRO A 40 12.02 -2.67 13.53
CA PRO A 40 12.33 -1.93 12.29
C PRO A 40 11.13 -1.27 11.59
N TYR A 41 9.94 -1.29 12.19
CA TYR A 41 8.72 -0.83 11.53
C TYR A 41 8.68 0.69 11.37
N ASP A 42 9.31 1.42 12.28
CA ASP A 42 9.46 2.87 12.19
C ASP A 42 10.20 3.30 10.91
N LEU A 43 11.27 2.58 10.54
CA LEU A 43 12.05 2.81 9.33
C LEU A 43 11.23 2.52 8.07
N VAL A 44 10.49 1.41 8.07
CA VAL A 44 9.60 1.04 6.96
C VAL A 44 8.55 2.13 6.73
N VAL A 45 7.90 2.61 7.79
CA VAL A 45 6.88 3.68 7.68
C VAL A 45 7.51 5.00 7.22
N LYS A 46 8.71 5.34 7.70
CA LYS A 46 9.46 6.51 7.22
C LYS A 46 9.81 6.42 5.74
N LEU A 47 10.23 5.24 5.25
CA LEU A 47 10.55 5.02 3.83
C LEU A 47 9.30 5.07 2.95
N LEU A 48 8.20 4.45 3.37
CA LEU A 48 6.92 4.51 2.67
C LEU A 48 6.41 5.95 2.56
N TYR A 49 6.44 6.70 3.66
CA TYR A 49 5.97 8.08 3.71
C TYR A 49 6.92 9.06 3.01
N GLY A 50 8.24 8.89 3.19
CA GLY A 50 9.27 9.80 2.68
C GLY A 50 9.57 9.60 1.20
N CYS A 51 9.61 8.36 0.72
CA CYS A 51 9.94 8.03 -0.67
C CYS A 51 8.70 7.69 -1.50
N GLY A 52 7.50 7.67 -0.91
CA GLY A 52 6.25 7.38 -1.63
C GLY A 52 6.16 5.94 -2.15
N LEU A 53 6.90 5.02 -1.54
CA LEU A 53 6.98 3.62 -1.95
C LEU A 53 5.65 2.89 -1.71
N ARG A 54 5.34 1.89 -2.54
CA ARG A 54 4.27 0.94 -2.18
C ARG A 54 4.74 0.01 -1.08
N LEU A 55 3.79 -0.49 -0.27
CA LEU A 55 4.07 -1.45 0.82
C LEU A 55 4.93 -2.63 0.34
N PHE A 56 4.56 -3.24 -0.80
CA PHE A 56 5.29 -4.38 -1.35
C PHE A 56 6.67 -4.02 -1.90
N GLU A 57 6.87 -2.79 -2.39
CA GLU A 57 8.17 -2.32 -2.85
C GLU A 57 9.09 -2.13 -1.64
N CYS A 58 8.60 -1.51 -0.56
CA CYS A 58 9.37 -1.34 0.66
C CYS A 58 9.73 -2.66 1.35
N LEU A 59 8.82 -3.66 1.33
CA LEU A 59 9.09 -4.98 1.91
C LEU A 59 10.08 -5.82 1.08
N LYS A 60 10.21 -5.53 -0.22
CA LYS A 60 11.15 -6.22 -1.13
C LYS A 60 12.49 -5.49 -1.28
N LEU A 61 12.64 -4.30 -0.71
CA LEU A 61 13.91 -3.57 -0.71
C LEU A 61 15.01 -4.42 -0.09
N ARG A 62 16.14 -4.52 -0.80
CA ARG A 62 17.37 -5.11 -0.28
C ARG A 62 18.39 -4.02 -0.02
N LEU A 63 19.40 -4.32 0.79
CA LEU A 63 20.50 -3.39 1.08
C LEU A 63 21.20 -2.87 -0.19
N HIS A 64 21.27 -3.68 -1.25
CA HIS A 64 21.85 -3.27 -2.55
C HIS A 64 21.07 -2.14 -3.24
N ASN A 65 19.81 -1.92 -2.86
CA ASN A 65 18.94 -0.89 -3.45
C ASN A 65 19.18 0.50 -2.87
N PHE A 66 19.92 0.59 -1.77
CA PHE A 66 20.26 1.84 -1.10
C PHE A 66 21.58 2.36 -1.66
N ASP A 67 21.51 3.42 -2.45
CA ASP A 67 22.68 4.20 -2.84
C ASP A 67 22.82 5.38 -1.88
N PHE A 68 23.68 5.22 -0.87
CA PHE A 68 23.90 6.24 0.15
C PHE A 68 24.72 7.44 -0.37
N ASP A 69 25.53 7.25 -1.42
CA ASP A 69 26.31 8.32 -2.05
C ASP A 69 25.40 9.25 -2.86
N ALA A 70 24.47 8.68 -3.63
CA ALA A 70 23.52 9.45 -4.41
C ALA A 70 22.28 9.89 -3.62
N GLY A 71 22.01 9.25 -2.46
CA GLY A 71 20.76 9.44 -1.72
C GLY A 71 19.54 8.89 -2.47
N VAL A 72 19.74 7.88 -3.32
CA VAL A 72 18.72 7.34 -4.23
C VAL A 72 18.38 5.90 -3.86
N LEU A 73 17.09 5.56 -3.99
CA LEU A 73 16.59 4.20 -3.84
C LEU A 73 16.22 3.64 -5.22
N SER A 74 16.92 2.58 -5.64
CA SER A 74 16.65 1.93 -6.93
C SER A 74 15.69 0.76 -6.75
N LEU A 75 14.45 0.91 -7.24
CA LEU A 75 13.44 -0.16 -7.23
C LEU A 75 13.51 -0.99 -8.52
N TRP A 76 13.79 -2.28 -8.38
CA TRP A 76 13.70 -3.22 -9.49
C TRP A 76 12.36 -3.97 -9.40
N SER A 77 11.31 -3.38 -9.99
CA SER A 77 10.05 -4.09 -10.20
C SER A 77 10.20 -4.98 -11.44
N LYS A 78 10.23 -6.30 -11.24
CA LYS A 78 10.19 -7.30 -12.30
C LYS A 78 8.82 -7.96 -12.35
#